data_AF-A0A0M4JX72-F1
#
_entry.id   AF-A0A0M4JX72-F1
#
_cell.length_a   1.000
_cell.length_b   1.000
_cell.length_c   1.000
_cell.angle_alpha   90.00
_cell.angle_beta   90.00
_cell.angle_gamma   90.00
#
_symmetry.space_group_name_H-M   'P 1'
#
loop_
_entity.id
_entity.type
_entity.pdbx_description
1 polymer ?
#
loop_
_entity_poly.entity_id
_entity_poly.type
_entity_poly.pdbx_seq_one_letter_code
_entity_poly.pdbx_strand_id
1 'polypeptide(L)'
;MKDFLFNIKSGLKNYNYIFKFKLIWCLPLMVFLIGFDWISKAIVVSQMQIEGTKVDFIPGFIRFSYTINPGAAYGMNADNKSLAITIAALVTLLLIAVFIFIKNKYWLIPINLMVSGSIANLLGRAWAPISKHGVSGGVVDFLEFELWDSGFIFNLADAWVSIAVGIIVVIFIVYIVLEIFEFNMKKKNQEKYEFYCDINNKKTILFEEYWSKIITKKEEKLSYKDYLLKNKEFKKQWKEYKNKE
;
A
#
# COMPACT_ATOMS: atom_id res chain seq x y z
N MET A 1 -22.08 -6.09 -31.48
CA MET A 1 -20.74 -5.76 -32.04
C MET A 1 -20.17 -4.43 -31.53
N LYS A 2 -20.96 -3.34 -31.46
CA LYS A 2 -20.51 -2.04 -30.93
C LYS A 2 -20.09 -2.08 -29.44
N ASP A 3 -20.86 -2.77 -28.59
CA ASP A 3 -20.56 -2.88 -27.15
C ASP A 3 -19.30 -3.72 -26.86
N PHE A 4 -19.04 -4.74 -27.68
CA PHE A 4 -17.83 -5.56 -27.61
C PHE A 4 -16.58 -4.75 -27.99
N LEU A 5 -16.63 -4.00 -29.09
CA LEU A 5 -15.53 -3.13 -29.52
C LEU A 5 -15.29 -1.97 -28.54
N PHE A 6 -16.36 -1.42 -27.95
CA PHE A 6 -16.26 -0.41 -26.91
C PHE A 6 -15.59 -0.98 -25.63
N ASN A 7 -15.97 -2.19 -25.20
CA ASN A 7 -15.35 -2.88 -24.07
C ASN A 7 -13.87 -3.20 -24.31
N ILE A 8 -13.48 -3.62 -25.51
CA ILE A 8 -12.07 -3.84 -25.87
C ILE A 8 -11.28 -2.53 -25.82
N LYS A 9 -11.80 -1.48 -26.47
CA LYS A 9 -11.12 -0.17 -26.52
C LYS A 9 -11.00 0.45 -25.13
N SER A 10 -12.02 0.32 -24.29
CA SER A 10 -12.01 0.74 -22.88
C SER A 10 -11.00 -0.08 -22.06
N GLY A 11 -10.98 -1.40 -22.22
CA GLY A 11 -10.01 -2.29 -21.57
C GLY A 11 -8.55 -1.98 -21.93
N LEU A 12 -8.25 -1.75 -23.22
CA LEU A 12 -6.93 -1.35 -23.70
C LEU A 12 -6.51 0.04 -23.17
N LYS A 13 -7.45 1.00 -23.13
CA LYS A 13 -7.20 2.33 -22.57
C LYS A 13 -6.93 2.28 -21.06
N ASN A 14 -7.69 1.47 -20.32
CA ASN A 14 -7.47 1.26 -18.89
C ASN A 14 -6.13 0.58 -18.60
N TYR A 15 -5.76 -0.43 -19.39
CA TYR A 15 -4.44 -1.07 -19.29
C TYR A 15 -3.31 -0.05 -19.47
N ASN A 16 -3.40 0.80 -20.49
CA ASN A 16 -2.43 1.87 -20.73
C ASN A 16 -2.38 2.89 -19.58
N TYR A 17 -3.51 3.21 -18.95
CA TYR A 17 -3.55 4.09 -17.79
C TYR A 17 -2.85 3.47 -16.56
N ILE A 18 -3.16 2.21 -16.25
CA ILE A 18 -2.55 1.49 -15.12
C ILE A 18 -1.05 1.35 -15.31
N PHE A 19 -0.61 1.00 -16.52
CA PHE A 19 0.79 0.91 -16.87
C PHE A 19 1.51 2.25 -16.67
N LYS A 20 0.94 3.35 -17.19
CA LYS A 20 1.48 4.70 -16.98
C LYS A 20 1.53 5.08 -15.50
N PHE A 21 0.51 4.72 -14.71
CA PHE A 21 0.51 4.98 -13.27
C PHE A 21 1.63 4.21 -12.56
N LYS A 22 1.83 2.94 -12.89
CA LYS A 22 2.95 2.14 -12.37
C LYS A 22 4.29 2.79 -12.70
N LEU A 23 4.48 3.23 -13.94
CA LEU A 23 5.73 3.83 -14.40
C LEU A 23 6.01 5.21 -13.77
N ILE A 24 5.00 6.09 -13.71
CA ILE A 24 5.17 7.49 -13.28
C ILE A 24 5.18 7.62 -11.76
N TRP A 25 4.40 6.79 -11.05
CA TRP A 25 4.20 6.95 -9.61
C TRP A 25 4.76 5.78 -8.80
N CYS A 26 4.44 4.54 -9.17
CA CYS A 26 4.86 3.40 -8.37
C CYS A 26 6.37 3.14 -8.45
N LEU A 27 6.97 3.21 -9.64
CA LEU A 27 8.40 2.94 -9.81
C LEU A 27 9.29 3.98 -9.10
N PRO A 28 9.09 5.31 -9.24
CA PRO A 28 9.88 6.28 -8.49
C PRO A 28 9.72 6.11 -6.97
N LEU A 29 8.49 5.86 -6.51
CA LEU A 29 8.24 5.57 -5.10
C LEU A 29 8.98 4.30 -4.65
N MET A 30 8.95 3.23 -5.46
CA MET A 30 9.64 1.97 -5.15
C MET A 30 11.15 2.16 -5.03
N VAL A 31 11.76 2.85 -6.00
CA VAL A 31 13.20 3.17 -5.98
C VAL A 31 13.55 4.00 -4.75
N PHE A 32 12.73 5.01 -4.43
CA PHE A 32 12.92 5.84 -3.24
C PHE A 32 12.87 5.00 -1.95
N LEU A 33 11.85 4.16 -1.78
CA LEU A 33 11.67 3.37 -0.54
C LEU A 33 12.78 2.33 -0.36
N ILE A 34 13.17 1.65 -1.44
CA ILE A 34 14.28 0.69 -1.42
C ILE A 34 15.60 1.40 -1.10
N GLY A 35 15.87 2.51 -1.78
CA GLY A 35 17.08 3.30 -1.55
C GLY A 35 17.14 3.86 -0.13
N PHE A 36 16.01 4.33 0.40
CA PHE A 36 15.95 4.91 1.73
C PHE A 36 16.17 3.86 2.83
N ASP A 37 15.61 2.66 2.70
CA ASP A 37 15.91 1.55 3.61
C ASP A 37 17.39 1.13 3.53
N TRP A 38 17.91 0.95 2.31
CA TRP A 38 19.31 0.54 2.11
C TRP A 38 20.29 1.55 2.70
N ILE A 39 20.11 2.84 2.41
CA ILE A 39 20.96 3.90 2.96
C ILE A 39 20.85 3.95 4.49
N SER A 40 19.64 3.80 5.05
CA SER A 40 19.46 3.82 6.51
C SER A 40 20.19 2.66 7.19
N LYS A 41 20.10 1.44 6.62
CA LYS A 41 20.87 0.28 7.09
C LYS A 41 22.39 0.52 6.98
N ALA A 42 22.85 1.12 5.88
CA ALA A 42 24.26 1.47 5.68
C ALA A 42 24.78 2.46 6.73
N ILE A 43 24.01 3.51 7.02
CA ILE A 43 24.34 4.49 8.05
C ILE A 43 24.45 3.80 9.41
N VAL A 44 23.44 3.00 9.79
CA VAL A 44 23.44 2.30 11.10
C VAL A 44 24.66 1.39 11.24
N VAL A 45 24.93 0.55 10.25
CA VAL A 45 26.10 -0.34 10.27
C VAL A 45 27.39 0.46 10.43
N SER A 46 27.51 1.58 9.71
CA SER A 46 28.72 2.42 9.77
C SER A 46 28.93 3.16 11.10
N GLN A 47 27.84 3.59 11.74
CA GLN A 47 27.89 4.43 12.94
C GLN A 47 27.90 3.59 14.23
N MET A 48 27.10 2.53 14.29
CA MET A 48 26.94 1.74 15.51
C MET A 48 28.00 0.65 15.65
N GLN A 49 28.47 0.08 14.51
CA GLN A 49 29.59 -0.87 14.35
C GLN A 49 29.49 -2.21 15.11
N ILE A 50 29.04 -2.18 16.37
CA ILE A 50 28.90 -3.31 17.28
C ILE A 50 27.43 -3.67 17.39
N GLU A 51 27.08 -4.89 16.99
CA GLU A 51 25.74 -5.44 17.16
C GLU A 51 25.34 -5.45 18.65
N GLY A 52 24.12 -4.99 18.95
CA GLY A 52 23.61 -4.81 20.31
C GLY A 52 23.76 -3.39 20.85
N THR A 53 24.45 -2.50 20.14
CA THR A 53 24.50 -1.07 20.48
C THR A 53 23.09 -0.47 20.48
N LYS A 54 22.80 0.37 21.47
CA LYS A 54 21.54 1.12 21.58
C LYS A 54 21.81 2.62 21.73
N VAL A 55 21.06 3.45 21.01
CA VAL A 55 21.15 4.92 21.04
C VAL A 55 19.74 5.51 21.06
N ASP A 56 19.43 6.31 22.06
CA ASP A 56 18.12 6.96 22.15
C ASP A 56 17.95 7.98 21.01
N PHE A 57 16.79 7.96 20.36
CA PHE A 57 16.46 8.90 19.28
C PHE A 57 15.36 9.87 19.72
N ILE A 58 14.22 9.32 20.13
CA ILE A 58 13.12 10.05 20.78
C ILE A 58 12.86 9.36 22.11
N PRO A 59 13.38 9.90 23.23
CA PRO A 59 13.27 9.28 24.55
C PRO A 59 11.82 8.95 24.90
N GLY A 60 11.57 7.71 25.34
CA GLY A 60 10.24 7.20 25.69
C GLY A 60 9.38 6.78 24.49
N PHE A 61 9.88 6.87 23.25
CA PHE A 61 9.11 6.53 22.06
C PHE A 61 9.88 5.62 21.10
N ILE A 62 11.03 6.06 20.58
CA ILE A 62 11.83 5.32 19.60
C ILE A 62 13.31 5.42 19.96
N ARG A 63 14.02 4.31 19.88
CA ARG A 63 15.49 4.27 19.92
C ARG A 63 16.05 3.50 18.73
N PHE A 64 17.32 3.76 18.44
CA PHE A 64 18.10 2.95 17.52
C PHE A 64 18.72 1.78 18.26
N SER A 65 18.43 0.55 17.83
CA SER A 65 18.95 -0.68 18.43
C SER A 65 19.47 -1.59 17.34
N TYR A 66 20.78 -1.63 17.14
CA TYR A 66 21.37 -2.34 16.00
C TYR A 66 21.39 -3.85 16.27
N THR A 67 20.74 -4.63 15.41
CA THR A 67 20.79 -6.09 15.41
C THR A 67 20.87 -6.64 13.99
N ILE A 68 21.41 -7.85 13.84
CA ILE A 68 21.38 -8.59 12.58
C ILE A 68 20.43 -9.77 12.75
N ASN A 69 19.27 -9.66 12.11
CA ASN A 69 18.23 -10.66 12.16
C ASN A 69 18.46 -11.74 11.08
N PRO A 70 18.83 -12.98 11.44
CA PRO A 70 19.03 -14.05 10.46
C PRO A 70 17.72 -14.40 9.71
N GLY A 71 16.57 -14.04 10.28
CA GLY A 71 15.23 -14.29 9.77
C GLY A 71 14.43 -15.18 10.70
N ALA A 72 13.11 -15.00 10.68
CA ALA A 72 12.17 -15.83 11.41
C ALA A 72 12.10 -17.24 10.79
N ALA A 73 12.95 -18.13 11.29
CA ALA A 73 12.49 -19.45 11.68
C ALA A 73 12.58 -19.50 13.20
N TYR A 74 11.59 -18.91 13.89
CA TYR A 74 11.45 -19.02 15.34
C TYR A 74 11.66 -20.50 15.75
N GLY A 75 12.73 -20.75 16.51
CA GLY A 75 13.00 -22.00 17.22
C GLY A 75 13.43 -23.22 16.41
N MET A 76 12.90 -23.47 15.21
CA MET A 76 13.10 -24.78 14.54
C MET A 76 14.11 -24.79 13.38
N ASN A 77 14.45 -23.66 12.75
CA ASN A 77 15.37 -23.63 11.60
C ASN A 77 16.20 -22.33 11.51
N ALA A 78 16.47 -21.65 12.63
CA ALA A 78 17.21 -20.38 12.64
C ALA A 78 18.60 -20.50 11.98
N ASP A 79 19.17 -21.72 11.96
CA ASP A 79 20.45 -22.02 11.31
C ASP A 79 20.35 -22.21 9.79
N ASN A 80 19.14 -22.35 9.23
CA ASN A 80 18.95 -22.60 7.81
C ASN A 80 18.76 -21.28 7.03
N LYS A 81 19.88 -20.56 6.86
CA LYS A 81 19.93 -19.32 6.06
C LYS A 81 19.32 -19.49 4.65
N SER A 82 19.54 -20.66 4.04
CA SER A 82 19.07 -20.97 2.68
C SER A 82 17.55 -20.99 2.63
N LEU A 83 16.90 -21.56 3.65
CA LEU A 83 15.44 -21.58 3.75
C LEU A 83 14.87 -20.16 3.88
N ALA A 84 15.43 -19.34 4.78
CA ALA A 84 14.96 -17.98 5.00
C ALA A 84 15.09 -17.10 3.73
N ILE A 85 16.24 -17.18 3.05
CA ILE A 85 16.47 -16.47 1.78
C ILE A 85 15.51 -16.98 0.68
N THR A 86 15.32 -18.30 0.59
CA THR A 86 14.43 -18.91 -0.41
C THR A 86 12.99 -18.45 -0.23
N ILE A 87 12.48 -18.49 1.00
CA ILE A 87 11.11 -18.03 1.31
C ILE A 87 10.99 -16.53 0.99
N ALA A 88 11.95 -15.70 1.41
CA ALA A 88 11.94 -14.27 1.13
C ALA A 88 11.96 -13.97 -0.38
N ALA A 89 12.75 -14.71 -1.16
CA ALA A 89 12.81 -14.60 -2.61
C ALA A 89 11.50 -15.01 -3.27
N LEU A 90 10.91 -16.14 -2.86
CA LEU A 90 9.61 -16.62 -3.38
C LEU A 90 8.48 -15.62 -3.09
N VAL A 91 8.40 -15.11 -1.86
CA VAL A 91 7.42 -14.08 -1.49
C VAL A 91 7.63 -12.81 -2.31
N THR A 92 8.88 -12.37 -2.50
CA THR A 92 9.20 -11.21 -3.33
C THR A 92 8.77 -11.41 -4.78
N LEU A 93 9.05 -12.57 -5.38
CA LEU A 93 8.63 -12.90 -6.74
C LEU A 93 7.09 -12.92 -6.87
N LEU A 94 6.40 -13.48 -5.88
CA LEU A 94 4.93 -13.47 -5.85
C LEU A 94 4.38 -12.04 -5.80
N LEU A 95 4.93 -11.18 -4.92
CA LEU A 95 4.52 -9.79 -4.82
C LEU A 95 4.79 -9.01 -6.11
N ILE A 96 5.93 -9.24 -6.76
CA ILE A 96 6.25 -8.65 -8.07
C ILE A 96 5.24 -9.13 -9.13
N ALA A 97 4.91 -10.43 -9.17
CA ALA A 97 3.93 -10.95 -10.10
C ALA A 97 2.55 -10.29 -9.87
N VAL A 98 2.10 -10.22 -8.61
CA VAL A 98 0.86 -9.53 -8.23
C VAL A 98 0.91 -8.06 -8.68
N PHE A 99 2.02 -7.35 -8.42
CA PHE A 99 2.20 -5.96 -8.86
C PHE A 99 2.12 -5.79 -10.38
N ILE A 100 2.69 -6.72 -11.16
CA ILE A 100 2.64 -6.69 -12.63
C ILE A 100 1.21 -6.89 -13.13
N PHE A 101 0.50 -7.89 -12.62
CA PHE A 101 -0.81 -8.29 -13.14
C PHE A 101 -2.00 -7.54 -12.56
N ILE A 102 -1.83 -6.83 -11.44
CA ILE A 102 -2.94 -6.11 -10.84
C ILE A 102 -3.40 -4.94 -11.71
N LYS A 103 -4.72 -4.89 -11.93
CA LYS A 103 -5.39 -3.87 -12.75
C LYS A 103 -6.10 -2.81 -11.93
N ASN A 104 -6.42 -3.10 -10.68
CA ASN A 104 -7.18 -2.17 -9.86
C ASN A 104 -6.21 -1.22 -9.11
N LYS A 105 -6.37 0.08 -9.38
CA LYS A 105 -5.50 1.15 -8.84
C LYS A 105 -5.51 1.25 -7.32
N TYR A 106 -6.60 0.87 -6.64
CA TYR A 106 -6.73 0.99 -5.19
C TYR A 106 -5.71 0.11 -4.45
N TRP A 107 -5.30 -0.98 -5.08
CA TRP A 107 -4.34 -1.92 -4.53
C TRP A 107 -2.90 -1.64 -4.95
N LEU A 108 -2.68 -0.78 -5.95
CA LEU A 108 -1.34 -0.53 -6.48
C LEU A 108 -0.40 0.05 -5.44
N ILE A 109 -0.86 1.03 -4.65
CA ILE A 109 -0.03 1.65 -3.61
C ILE A 109 0.36 0.67 -2.51
N PRO A 110 -0.56 -0.04 -1.83
CA PRO A 110 -0.15 -1.00 -0.80
C PRO A 110 0.72 -2.14 -1.36
N ILE A 111 0.41 -2.67 -2.54
CA ILE A 111 1.27 -3.70 -3.15
C ILE A 111 2.65 -3.14 -3.49
N ASN A 112 2.74 -1.89 -3.97
CA ASN A 112 4.02 -1.24 -4.22
C ASN A 112 4.86 -1.13 -2.95
N LEU A 113 4.24 -0.78 -1.81
CA LEU A 113 4.92 -0.75 -0.51
C LEU A 113 5.41 -2.15 -0.09
N MET A 114 4.58 -3.18 -0.26
CA MET A 114 4.97 -4.58 0.06
C MET A 114 6.14 -5.05 -0.80
N VAL A 115 6.09 -4.80 -2.11
CA VAL A 115 7.18 -5.13 -3.04
C VAL A 115 8.45 -4.37 -2.67
N SER A 116 8.34 -3.07 -2.36
CA SER A 116 9.49 -2.25 -1.99
C SER A 116 10.16 -2.79 -0.72
N GLY A 117 9.38 -3.09 0.32
CA GLY A 117 9.89 -3.67 1.56
C GLY A 117 10.49 -5.06 1.34
N SER A 118 9.83 -5.93 0.57
CA SER A 118 10.36 -7.28 0.34
C SER A 118 11.67 -7.26 -0.45
N ILE A 119 11.78 -6.42 -1.48
CA ILE A 119 13.02 -6.24 -2.25
C ILE A 119 14.11 -5.63 -1.36
N ALA A 120 13.80 -4.60 -0.58
CA ALA A 120 14.77 -3.96 0.31
C ALA A 120 15.34 -4.94 1.37
N ASN A 121 14.50 -5.78 1.95
CA ASN A 121 14.96 -6.84 2.86
C ASN A 121 15.75 -7.93 2.15
N LEU A 122 15.36 -8.33 0.93
CA LEU A 122 16.12 -9.32 0.14
C LEU A 122 17.50 -8.78 -0.26
N LEU A 123 17.59 -7.51 -0.66
CA LEU A 123 18.87 -6.81 -0.92
C LEU A 123 19.71 -6.70 0.35
N GLY A 124 19.08 -6.38 1.48
CA GLY A 124 19.73 -6.35 2.79
C GLY A 124 20.44 -7.66 3.11
N ARG A 125 19.82 -8.81 2.79
CA ARG A 125 20.44 -10.14 3.00
C ARG A 125 21.71 -10.38 2.19
N ALA A 126 21.83 -9.77 1.02
CA ALA A 126 23.01 -9.92 0.17
C ALA A 126 24.21 -9.10 0.67
N TRP A 127 23.98 -8.05 1.45
CA TRP A 127 25.01 -7.09 1.86
C TRP A 127 25.23 -7.00 3.39
N ALA A 128 24.31 -7.51 4.21
CA ALA A 128 24.40 -7.41 5.66
C ALA A 128 25.72 -8.01 6.20
N PRO A 129 26.33 -7.38 7.22
CA PRO A 129 27.48 -7.95 7.91
C PRO A 129 27.18 -9.32 8.52
N ILE A 130 28.24 -10.05 8.88
CA ILE A 130 28.11 -11.28 9.65
C ILE A 130 27.65 -10.90 11.06
N SER A 131 26.64 -11.60 11.57
CA SER A 131 26.15 -11.37 12.94
C SER A 131 27.23 -11.67 13.98
N LYS A 132 27.03 -11.19 15.21
CA LYS A 132 27.88 -11.52 16.37
C LYS A 132 28.01 -13.01 16.64
N HIS A 133 27.10 -13.82 16.10
CA HIS A 133 27.11 -15.29 16.20
C HIS A 133 27.74 -15.98 14.98
N GLY A 134 28.37 -15.23 14.07
CA GLY A 134 29.02 -15.78 12.88
C GLY A 134 28.06 -16.11 11.73
N VAL A 135 26.80 -15.66 11.79
CA VAL A 135 25.78 -15.98 10.78
C VAL A 135 25.75 -14.91 9.68
N SER A 136 26.00 -15.33 8.44
CA SER A 136 25.84 -14.50 7.22
C SER A 136 24.41 -14.56 6.67
N GLY A 137 23.98 -13.51 5.94
CA GLY A 137 22.70 -13.53 5.21
C GLY A 137 21.49 -13.09 6.03
N GLY A 138 21.74 -12.37 7.13
CA GLY A 138 20.71 -11.71 7.94
C GLY A 138 20.27 -10.37 7.36
N VAL A 139 19.42 -9.67 8.10
CA VAL A 139 18.90 -8.34 7.77
C VAL A 139 19.28 -7.41 8.90
N VAL A 140 19.75 -6.21 8.56
CA VAL A 140 20.04 -5.16 9.55
C VAL A 140 18.73 -4.57 10.05
N ASP A 141 18.42 -4.79 11.32
CA ASP A 141 17.30 -4.16 12.02
C ASP A 141 17.84 -3.14 13.02
N PHE A 142 17.12 -2.03 13.17
CA PHE A 142 17.67 -0.87 13.89
C PHE A 142 16.66 0.04 14.57
N LEU A 143 15.36 -0.08 14.30
CA LEU A 143 14.31 0.71 14.96
C LEU A 143 13.67 -0.14 16.06
N GLU A 144 13.60 0.41 17.27
CA GLU A 144 12.93 -0.23 18.41
C GLU A 144 11.97 0.78 19.04
N PHE A 145 10.71 0.37 19.27
CA PHE A 145 9.76 1.16 20.03
C PHE A 145 10.03 1.00 21.53
N GLU A 146 10.10 2.11 22.25
CA GLU A 146 10.32 2.11 23.70
C GLU A 146 9.01 2.16 24.50
N LEU A 147 7.88 2.45 23.84
CA LEU A 147 6.54 2.52 24.46
C LEU A 147 6.10 1.22 25.13
N TRP A 148 6.57 0.08 24.61
CA TRP A 148 6.34 -1.24 25.17
C TRP A 148 7.67 -1.99 25.12
N ASP A 149 7.98 -2.78 26.15
CA ASP A 149 9.22 -3.55 26.22
C ASP A 149 9.09 -4.84 25.37
N SER A 150 8.73 -4.68 24.09
CA SER A 150 8.45 -5.82 23.20
C SER A 150 9.72 -6.52 22.72
N GLY A 151 10.87 -5.86 22.83
CA GLY A 151 12.13 -6.33 22.24
C GLY A 151 12.09 -6.48 20.72
N PHE A 152 11.06 -5.94 20.05
CA PHE A 152 10.89 -6.05 18.61
C PHE A 152 11.66 -4.93 17.91
N ILE A 153 12.78 -5.31 17.30
CA ILE A 153 13.61 -4.43 16.48
C ILE A 153 13.25 -4.70 15.01
N PHE A 154 13.03 -3.64 14.25
CA PHE A 154 12.62 -3.69 12.85
C PHE A 154 13.40 -2.66 12.02
N ASN A 155 13.13 -2.62 10.72
CA ASN A 155 13.72 -1.63 9.81
C ASN A 155 12.64 -0.89 8.99
N LEU A 156 13.06 0.00 8.10
CA LEU A 156 12.12 0.75 7.26
C LEU A 156 11.38 -0.17 6.28
N ALA A 157 12.04 -1.20 5.74
CA ALA A 157 11.39 -2.21 4.90
C ALA A 157 10.21 -2.90 5.59
N ASP A 158 10.35 -3.28 6.87
CA ASP A 158 9.29 -3.86 7.66
C ASP A 158 8.16 -2.84 7.92
N ALA A 159 8.51 -1.57 8.14
CA ALA A 159 7.54 -0.48 8.26
C ALA A 159 6.72 -0.30 6.98
N TRP A 160 7.34 -0.34 5.79
CA TRP A 160 6.61 -0.27 4.50
C TRP A 160 5.60 -1.40 4.37
N VAL A 161 6.00 -2.64 4.68
CA VAL A 161 5.11 -3.80 4.64
C VAL A 161 3.97 -3.65 5.66
N SER A 162 4.28 -3.21 6.88
CA SER A 162 3.30 -3.03 7.96
C SER A 162 2.26 -1.96 7.61
N ILE A 163 2.71 -0.82 7.06
CA ILE A 163 1.84 0.24 6.55
C ILE A 163 0.96 -0.29 5.41
N ALA A 164 1.53 -1.07 4.50
CA ALA A 164 0.78 -1.66 3.40
C ALA A 164 -0.34 -2.58 3.88
N VAL A 165 -0.05 -3.45 4.84
CA VAL A 165 -1.04 -4.33 5.48
C VAL A 165 -2.12 -3.51 6.17
N GLY A 166 -1.75 -2.45 6.91
CA GLY A 166 -2.71 -1.54 7.53
C GLY A 166 -3.66 -0.90 6.51
N ILE A 167 -3.12 -0.41 5.38
CA ILE A 167 -3.93 0.14 4.28
C ILE A 167 -4.88 -0.92 3.71
N ILE A 168 -4.39 -2.13 3.46
CA ILE A 168 -5.20 -3.25 2.94
C ILE A 168 -6.35 -3.58 3.90
N VAL A 169 -6.06 -3.68 5.20
CA VAL A 169 -7.07 -3.94 6.25
C VAL A 169 -8.14 -2.85 6.25
N VAL A 170 -7.74 -1.58 6.19
CA VAL A 170 -8.69 -0.45 6.11
C VAL A 170 -9.56 -0.54 4.87
N ILE A 171 -8.99 -0.87 3.69
CA ILE A 171 -9.75 -1.05 2.45
C ILE A 171 -10.78 -2.17 2.63
N PHE A 172 -10.40 -3.32 3.20
CA PHE A 172 -11.32 -4.43 3.45
C PHE A 172 -12.43 -4.06 4.42
N ILE A 173 -12.12 -3.39 5.53
CA ILE A 173 -13.12 -2.95 6.50
C ILE A 173 -14.13 -2.02 5.84
N VAL A 174 -13.66 -1.03 5.07
CA VAL A 174 -14.54 -0.10 4.35
C VAL A 174 -15.43 -0.86 3.37
N TYR A 175 -14.88 -1.80 2.61
CA TYR A 175 -15.65 -2.60 1.66
C TYR A 175 -16.75 -3.40 2.36
N ILE A 176 -16.42 -4.11 3.45
CA ILE A 176 -17.36 -4.91 4.24
C ILE A 176 -18.46 -4.02 4.83
N VAL A 177 -18.09 -2.87 5.42
CA VAL A 177 -19.07 -1.93 6.01
C VAL A 177 -20.03 -1.40 4.95
N LEU A 178 -19.54 -1.05 3.76
CA LEU A 178 -20.38 -0.60 2.65
C LEU A 178 -21.32 -1.70 2.17
N GLU A 179 -20.82 -2.93 2.04
CA GLU A 179 -21.63 -4.08 1.61
C GLU A 179 -22.74 -4.41 2.62
N ILE A 180 -22.43 -4.39 3.93
CA ILE A 180 -23.43 -4.56 5.00
C ILE A 180 -24.46 -3.43 4.97
N PHE A 181 -24.02 -2.18 4.78
CA PHE A 181 -24.92 -1.03 4.70
C PHE A 181 -25.87 -1.15 3.51
N GLU A 182 -25.34 -1.48 2.33
CA GLU A 182 -26.10 -1.66 1.10
C GLU A 182 -27.09 -2.82 1.21
N PHE A 183 -26.66 -3.95 1.76
CA PHE A 183 -27.53 -5.09 2.03
C PHE A 183 -28.70 -4.73 2.96
N ASN A 184 -28.42 -4.03 4.07
CA ASN A 184 -29.44 -3.62 5.02
C ASN A 184 -30.42 -2.59 4.43
N MET A 185 -29.92 -1.62 3.64
CA MET A 185 -30.75 -0.66 2.92
C MET A 185 -31.68 -1.36 1.92
N LYS A 186 -31.11 -2.23 1.09
CA LYS A 186 -31.86 -3.00 0.09
C LYS A 186 -32.95 -3.86 0.73
N LYS A 187 -32.64 -4.52 1.85
CA LYS A 187 -33.61 -5.32 2.61
C LYS A 187 -34.73 -4.48 3.23
N LYS A 188 -34.43 -3.26 3.69
CA LYS A 188 -35.41 -2.40 4.39
C LYS A 188 -36.33 -1.67 3.41
N ASN A 189 -35.77 -1.11 2.34
CA ASN A 189 -36.54 -0.43 1.30
C ASN A 189 -35.75 -0.47 -0.04
N GLN A 190 -36.28 -1.25 -0.98
CA GLN A 190 -35.69 -1.44 -2.32
C GLN A 190 -35.64 -0.13 -3.12
N GLU A 191 -36.71 0.67 -3.14
CA GLU A 191 -36.76 1.95 -3.86
C GLU A 191 -35.74 2.95 -3.30
N LYS A 192 -35.58 3.00 -1.97
CA LYS A 192 -34.59 3.84 -1.30
C LYS A 192 -33.16 3.41 -1.65
N TYR A 193 -32.92 2.11 -1.74
CA TYR A 193 -31.63 1.57 -2.17
C TYR A 193 -31.32 1.94 -3.63
N GLU A 194 -32.29 1.80 -4.54
CA GLU A 194 -32.12 2.18 -5.95
C GLU A 194 -31.82 3.67 -6.11
N PHE A 195 -32.52 4.54 -5.37
CA PHE A 195 -32.25 5.99 -5.35
C PHE A 195 -30.84 6.31 -4.80
N TYR A 196 -30.40 5.61 -3.74
CA TYR A 196 -29.03 5.74 -3.22
C TYR A 196 -27.98 5.37 -4.27
N CYS A 197 -28.17 4.26 -4.98
CA CYS A 197 -27.28 3.82 -6.05
C CYS A 197 -27.23 4.83 -7.21
N ASP A 198 -28.37 5.37 -7.64
CA ASP A 198 -28.43 6.40 -8.67
C ASP A 198 -27.63 7.66 -8.29
N ILE A 199 -27.82 8.18 -7.08
CA ILE A 199 -27.08 9.35 -6.59
C ILE A 199 -25.57 9.08 -6.54
N ASN A 200 -25.15 7.91 -6.06
CA ASN A 200 -23.73 7.57 -6.03
C ASN A 200 -23.14 7.37 -7.43
N ASN A 201 -23.89 6.77 -8.36
CA ASN A 201 -23.47 6.65 -9.75
C ASN A 201 -23.28 8.03 -10.41
N LYS A 202 -24.24 8.95 -10.22
CA LYS A 202 -24.13 10.35 -10.68
C LYS A 202 -22.89 11.06 -10.14
N LYS A 203 -22.57 10.85 -8.85
CA LYS A 203 -21.35 11.41 -8.23
C LYS A 203 -20.08 10.81 -8.82
N THR A 204 -20.06 9.51 -9.12
CA THR A 204 -18.91 8.84 -9.75
C THR A 204 -18.66 9.39 -11.15
N ILE A 205 -19.71 9.45 -11.99
CA ILE A 205 -19.64 10.02 -13.34
C ILE A 205 -19.14 11.47 -13.29
N LEU A 206 -19.71 12.29 -12.39
CA LEU A 206 -19.29 13.69 -12.19
C LEU A 206 -17.81 13.81 -11.80
N PHE A 207 -17.32 12.91 -10.94
CA PHE A 207 -15.91 12.87 -10.57
C PHE A 207 -15.02 12.45 -11.76
N GLU A 208 -15.43 11.47 -12.55
CA GLU A 208 -14.69 11.04 -13.74
C GLU A 208 -14.63 12.15 -14.81
N GLU A 209 -15.73 12.87 -15.03
CA GLU A 209 -15.79 14.05 -15.90
C GLU A 209 -14.80 15.13 -15.42
N TYR A 210 -14.83 15.47 -14.13
CA TYR A 210 -13.90 16.43 -13.54
C TYR A 210 -12.44 15.94 -13.64
N TRP A 211 -12.16 14.70 -13.27
CA TRP A 211 -10.79 14.15 -13.24
C TRP A 211 -10.20 14.03 -14.64
N SER A 212 -11.04 13.77 -15.65
CA SER A 212 -10.63 13.78 -17.05
C SER A 212 -10.07 15.14 -17.49
N LYS A 213 -10.44 16.26 -16.82
CA LYS A 213 -9.87 17.60 -17.00
C LYS A 213 -8.40 17.67 -16.72
N ILE A 214 -7.98 17.09 -15.62
CA ILE A 214 -6.60 17.15 -15.16
C ILE A 214 -5.69 16.33 -16.08
N ILE A 215 -6.24 15.26 -16.69
CA ILE A 215 -5.46 14.30 -17.48
C ILE A 215 -5.44 14.61 -18.98
N THR A 216 -6.52 15.14 -19.57
CA THR A 216 -6.59 15.40 -21.02
C THR A 216 -6.68 16.90 -21.29
N LYS A 217 -5.83 17.47 -22.15
CA LYS A 217 -5.91 18.89 -22.55
C LYS A 217 -7.05 19.15 -23.57
N LYS A 218 -8.30 18.80 -23.25
CA LYS A 218 -9.49 19.09 -24.10
C LYS A 218 -10.23 20.32 -23.57
N GLU A 219 -10.87 21.08 -24.47
CA GLU A 219 -11.38 22.46 -24.22
C GLU A 219 -12.72 22.55 -23.48
N GLU A 220 -13.68 21.63 -23.71
CA GLU A 220 -14.98 21.68 -23.01
C GLU A 220 -14.94 20.92 -21.68
N LYS A 221 -14.76 21.62 -20.55
CA LYS A 221 -14.53 20.95 -19.26
C LYS A 221 -15.11 21.63 -18.03
N LEU A 222 -15.90 20.84 -17.30
CA LEU A 222 -16.43 21.09 -15.95
C LEU A 222 -15.36 21.71 -15.02
N SER A 223 -15.62 22.89 -14.47
CA SER A 223 -14.68 23.52 -13.51
C SER A 223 -14.71 22.82 -12.15
N TYR A 224 -13.68 23.01 -11.32
CA TYR A 224 -13.70 22.49 -9.94
C TYR A 224 -14.86 23.09 -9.13
N LYS A 225 -15.19 24.36 -9.37
CA LYS A 225 -16.33 25.03 -8.74
C LYS A 225 -17.65 24.37 -9.15
N ASP A 226 -17.82 24.05 -10.42
CA ASP A 226 -19.03 23.37 -10.93
C ASP A 226 -19.14 21.94 -10.41
N TYR A 227 -18.02 21.22 -10.33
CA TYR A 227 -17.93 19.91 -9.68
C TYR A 227 -18.43 19.97 -8.23
N LEU A 228 -17.93 20.92 -7.44
CA LEU A 228 -18.33 21.07 -6.04
C LEU A 228 -19.82 21.41 -5.91
N LEU A 229 -20.33 22.31 -6.75
CA LEU A 229 -21.74 22.69 -6.76
C LEU A 229 -22.65 21.50 -7.08
N LYS A 230 -22.38 20.78 -8.18
CA LYS A 230 -23.16 19.60 -8.56
C LYS A 230 -23.07 18.48 -7.53
N ASN A 231 -21.90 18.23 -6.95
CA ASN A 231 -21.73 17.22 -5.90
C ASN A 231 -22.50 17.59 -4.62
N LYS A 232 -22.54 18.88 -4.27
CA LYS A 232 -23.35 19.38 -3.14
C LYS A 232 -24.85 19.18 -3.41
N GLU A 233 -25.29 19.42 -4.63
CA GLU A 233 -26.69 19.20 -5.04
C GLU A 233 -27.08 17.72 -4.94
N PHE A 234 -26.27 16.79 -5.43
CA PHE A 234 -26.52 15.35 -5.27
C PHE A 234 -26.59 14.91 -3.80
N LYS A 235 -25.71 15.46 -2.94
CA LYS A 235 -25.78 15.21 -1.50
C LYS A 235 -27.08 15.74 -0.88
N LYS A 236 -27.57 16.89 -1.35
CA LYS A 236 -28.81 17.51 -0.89
C LYS A 236 -30.02 16.66 -1.29
N GLN A 237 -30.10 16.24 -2.55
CA GLN A 237 -31.14 15.35 -3.07
C GLN A 237 -31.24 14.05 -2.26
N TRP A 238 -30.10 13.42 -1.96
CA TRP A 238 -30.07 12.25 -1.08
C TRP A 238 -30.59 12.55 0.33
N LYS A 239 -30.17 13.66 0.94
CA LYS A 239 -30.61 14.03 2.29
C LYS A 239 -32.11 14.30 2.36
N GLU A 240 -32.66 14.98 1.36
CA GLU A 240 -34.09 15.26 1.25
C GLU A 240 -34.89 13.96 1.08
N TYR A 241 -34.46 13.06 0.20
CA TYR A 241 -35.12 11.75 0.03
C TYR A 241 -35.03 10.88 1.29
N LYS A 242 -33.86 10.84 1.93
CA LYS A 242 -33.62 10.04 3.13
C LYS A 242 -34.57 10.40 4.29
N ASN A 243 -34.97 11.67 4.39
CA ASN A 243 -35.78 12.24 5.45
C ASN A 243 -37.29 12.31 5.14
N LYS A 244 -37.73 11.86 3.96
CA LYS A 244 -39.16 11.81 3.59
C LYS A 244 -39.92 10.62 4.20
N GLU A 245 -39.23 9.75 4.94
CA GLU A 245 -39.73 8.59 5.67
C GLU A 245 -39.39 8.72 7.16
#